data_AF-A0AAD5QQZ7-F1
#
_entry.id   AF-A0AAD5QQZ7-F1
#
_cell.length_a   1.000
_cell.length_b   1.000
_cell.length_c   1.000
_cell.angle_alpha   90.00
_cell.angle_beta   90.00
_cell.angle_gamma   90.00
#
_symmetry.space_group_name_H-M   'P 1'
#
loop_
_entity.id
_entity.type
_entity.pdbx_description
1 polymer ?
#
loop_
_entity_poly.entity_id
_entity_poly.type
_entity_poly.pdbx_seq_one_letter_code
_entity_poly.pdbx_strand_id
1 'polypeptide(L)'
;MHYECIWSLPGDLHLNDSLEDLKKKQKNATMEMIYDLQEAFHDTLLENDWLDNSTKTFAIDKASQMLAKIAYPDFILDDTKLDNYYSGLSIKESDSYSQMRDELNRWNNDFEYKRLVKPVDRNEFRFNPTSVNAYYDVFTNSIKFPAAILQAPFFHKYFPKALNYGGIGVVIGHEMTHGFDDGGSQHDAVGNLRNWWSAGVQKEFLKRAQCIVDQYGRIKVPETGQLLNGRLTQGENIADNGGVKVAFKIWCGDETRESLSANILTDTHAPHKYRVNRVLANRPEFAAAFNCAVGTPMNPTTDRCAVW
;
A
#
# COMPACT_ATOMS: atom_id res chain seq x y z
N MET A 1 -19.29 21.88 21.05
CA MET A 1 -19.20 20.76 22.01
C MET A 1 -19.53 19.40 21.39
N HIS A 2 -20.60 19.22 20.58
CA HIS A 2 -20.89 17.90 19.97
C HIS A 2 -19.80 17.35 19.02
N TYR A 3 -19.07 18.20 18.29
CA TYR A 3 -18.05 17.77 17.34
C TYR A 3 -16.75 17.27 17.99
N GLU A 4 -16.41 17.71 19.21
CA GLU A 4 -15.18 17.26 19.90
C GLU A 4 -15.35 15.88 20.54
N CYS A 5 -16.58 15.50 20.93
CA CYS A 5 -16.85 14.19 21.53
C CYS A 5 -16.65 13.03 20.54
N ILE A 6 -16.93 13.25 19.25
CA ILE A 6 -16.84 12.21 18.21
C ILE A 6 -15.39 11.71 18.04
N TRP A 7 -14.40 12.60 18.12
CA TRP A 7 -12.98 12.25 18.02
C TRP A 7 -12.41 11.54 19.25
N SER A 8 -13.15 11.54 20.37
CA SER A 8 -12.72 10.98 21.64
C SER A 8 -13.20 9.54 21.89
N LEU A 9 -14.04 9.01 21.01
CA LEU A 9 -14.56 7.64 21.07
C LEU A 9 -13.75 6.72 20.14
N PRO A 10 -13.62 5.42 20.47
CA PRO A 10 -13.02 4.44 19.56
C PRO A 10 -13.78 4.44 18.22
N GLY A 11 -13.05 4.55 17.11
CA GLY A 11 -13.66 4.66 15.77
C GLY A 11 -14.48 3.45 15.33
N ASP A 12 -14.38 2.33 16.05
CA ASP A 12 -15.16 1.12 15.82
C ASP A 12 -16.67 1.37 15.90
N LEU A 13 -17.12 2.38 16.67
CA LEU A 13 -18.53 2.73 16.85
C LEU A 13 -19.16 3.48 15.66
N HIS A 14 -18.37 4.01 14.72
CA HIS A 14 -18.86 4.82 13.59
C HIS A 14 -19.25 4.00 12.35
N LEU A 15 -19.02 2.69 12.38
CA LEU A 15 -19.22 1.86 11.19
C LEU A 15 -20.62 1.22 11.10
N ASN A 16 -21.44 1.32 12.14
CA ASN A 16 -22.55 0.39 12.40
C ASN A 16 -23.94 0.73 11.82
N ASP A 17 -24.13 1.72 10.94
CA ASP A 17 -25.46 1.89 10.35
C ASP A 17 -25.48 2.28 8.86
N SER A 18 -26.31 1.57 8.09
CA SER A 18 -26.77 1.78 6.70
C SER A 18 -25.82 1.54 5.52
N LEU A 19 -24.53 1.21 5.73
CA LEU A 19 -23.54 1.10 4.64
C LEU A 19 -22.78 -0.23 4.58
N GLU A 20 -23.23 -1.25 5.31
CA GLU A 20 -22.45 -2.49 5.52
C GLU A 20 -22.11 -3.23 4.22
N ASP A 21 -23.07 -3.41 3.31
CA ASP A 21 -22.84 -4.07 2.01
C ASP A 21 -21.95 -3.24 1.07
N LEU A 22 -22.09 -1.90 1.10
CA LEU A 22 -21.23 -1.00 0.32
C LEU A 22 -19.79 -1.04 0.84
N LYS A 23 -19.61 -1.02 2.15
CA LYS A 23 -18.31 -1.09 2.82
C LYS A 23 -17.63 -2.44 2.61
N LYS A 24 -18.37 -3.56 2.65
CA LYS A 24 -17.85 -4.90 2.31
C LYS A 24 -17.39 -4.97 0.85
N LYS A 25 -18.17 -4.45 -0.10
CA LYS A 25 -17.80 -4.40 -1.52
C LYS A 25 -16.58 -3.51 -1.77
N GLN A 26 -16.50 -2.36 -1.11
CA GLN A 26 -15.32 -1.48 -1.18
C GLN A 26 -14.08 -2.17 -0.59
N LYS A 27 -14.19 -2.80 0.59
CA LYS A 27 -13.12 -3.58 1.23
C LYS A 27 -12.60 -4.65 0.27
N ASN A 28 -13.48 -5.43 -0.36
CA ASN A 28 -13.08 -6.48 -1.30
C ASN A 28 -12.38 -5.92 -2.55
N ALA A 29 -12.93 -4.87 -3.16
CA ALA A 29 -12.31 -4.24 -4.33
C ALA A 29 -10.94 -3.63 -4.01
N THR A 30 -10.76 -3.06 -2.81
CA THR A 30 -9.45 -2.59 -2.36
C THR A 30 -8.49 -3.74 -2.06
N MET A 31 -8.96 -4.85 -1.48
CA MET A 31 -8.14 -6.06 -1.28
C MET A 31 -7.56 -6.58 -2.61
N GLU A 32 -8.38 -6.65 -3.67
CA GLU A 32 -7.93 -7.03 -5.02
C GLU A 32 -6.81 -6.12 -5.51
N MET A 33 -6.99 -4.79 -5.38
CA MET A 33 -5.94 -3.83 -5.75
C MET A 33 -4.66 -3.99 -4.93
N ILE A 34 -4.75 -4.31 -3.64
CA ILE A 34 -3.57 -4.59 -2.83
C ILE A 34 -2.82 -5.80 -3.38
N TYR A 35 -3.50 -6.88 -3.75
CA TYR A 35 -2.83 -8.06 -4.31
C TYR A 35 -2.12 -7.74 -5.62
N ASP A 36 -2.76 -7.00 -6.53
CA ASP A 36 -2.11 -6.55 -7.77
C ASP A 36 -0.83 -5.75 -7.47
N LEU A 37 -0.88 -4.84 -6.50
CA LEU A 37 0.25 -3.99 -6.14
C LEU A 37 1.35 -4.76 -5.39
N GLN A 38 1.01 -5.75 -4.57
CA GLN A 38 1.99 -6.64 -3.93
C GLN A 38 2.77 -7.42 -4.98
N GLU A 39 2.10 -7.88 -6.02
CA GLU A 39 2.75 -8.59 -7.12
C GLU A 39 3.61 -7.66 -7.99
N ALA A 40 3.10 -6.46 -8.35
CA ALA A 40 3.92 -5.47 -9.05
C ALA A 40 5.15 -5.04 -8.23
N PHE A 41 5.03 -4.96 -6.91
CA PHE A 41 6.13 -4.70 -6.00
C PHE A 41 7.14 -5.86 -6.03
N HIS A 42 6.65 -7.10 -5.96
CA HIS A 42 7.47 -8.31 -6.08
C HIS A 42 8.26 -8.34 -7.40
N ASP A 43 7.62 -8.05 -8.53
CA ASP A 43 8.30 -7.99 -9.83
C ASP A 43 9.34 -6.87 -9.88
N THR A 44 9.05 -5.74 -9.25
CA THR A 44 10.02 -4.63 -9.10
C THR A 44 11.26 -5.05 -8.31
N LEU A 45 11.11 -5.92 -7.30
CA LEU A 45 12.24 -6.49 -6.56
C LEU A 45 13.02 -7.51 -7.39
N LEU A 46 12.33 -8.34 -8.19
CA LEU A 46 12.96 -9.32 -9.08
C LEU A 46 13.80 -8.66 -10.17
N GLU A 47 13.25 -7.65 -10.84
CA GLU A 47 13.89 -6.89 -11.93
C GLU A 47 15.01 -5.97 -11.46
N ASN A 48 15.13 -5.76 -10.14
CA ASN A 48 16.13 -4.88 -9.56
C ASN A 48 17.56 -5.34 -9.89
N ASP A 49 18.38 -4.43 -10.39
CA ASP A 49 19.74 -4.68 -10.87
C ASP A 49 20.86 -4.38 -9.86
N TRP A 50 20.53 -3.77 -8.72
CA TRP A 50 21.50 -3.35 -7.71
C TRP A 50 21.44 -4.15 -6.40
N LEU A 51 20.39 -4.97 -6.21
CA LEU A 51 20.33 -5.98 -5.15
C LEU A 51 21.08 -7.26 -5.57
N ASP A 52 21.97 -7.75 -4.73
CA ASP A 52 22.51 -9.11 -4.89
C ASP A 52 21.44 -10.18 -4.60
N ASN A 53 21.69 -11.41 -5.07
CA ASN A 53 20.72 -12.50 -4.96
C ASN A 53 20.29 -12.80 -3.52
N SER A 54 21.20 -12.71 -2.55
CA SER A 54 20.88 -12.97 -1.14
C SER A 54 19.96 -11.90 -0.57
N THR A 55 20.28 -10.62 -0.77
CA THR A 55 19.51 -9.48 -0.27
C THR A 55 18.16 -9.41 -0.98
N LYS A 56 18.12 -9.71 -2.29
CA LYS A 56 16.88 -9.80 -3.08
C LYS A 56 15.95 -10.89 -2.54
N THR A 57 16.48 -12.05 -2.17
CA THR A 57 15.67 -13.13 -1.57
C THR A 57 15.03 -12.68 -0.24
N PHE A 58 15.79 -12.01 0.63
CA PHE A 58 15.25 -11.45 1.87
C PHE A 58 14.21 -10.35 1.63
N ALA A 59 14.44 -9.47 0.65
CA ALA A 59 13.49 -8.42 0.31
C ALA A 59 12.16 -9.00 -0.20
N ILE A 60 12.23 -10.04 -1.04
CA ILE A 60 11.06 -10.78 -1.53
C ILE A 60 10.32 -11.47 -0.39
N ASP A 61 11.04 -12.17 0.50
CA ASP A 61 10.46 -12.81 1.69
C ASP A 61 9.72 -11.78 2.56
N LYS A 62 10.35 -10.65 2.85
CA LYS A 62 9.73 -9.55 3.59
C LYS A 62 8.48 -8.99 2.92
N ALA A 63 8.52 -8.75 1.61
CA ALA A 63 7.36 -8.26 0.86
C ALA A 63 6.21 -9.28 0.88
N SER A 64 6.53 -10.58 0.73
CA SER A 64 5.54 -11.66 0.74
C SER A 64 4.86 -11.88 2.09
N GLN A 65 5.55 -11.58 3.20
CA GLN A 65 5.02 -11.67 4.56
C GLN A 65 4.40 -10.36 5.07
N MET A 66 4.30 -9.34 4.21
CA MET A 66 3.69 -8.07 4.55
C MET A 66 2.16 -8.23 4.65
N LEU A 67 1.62 -7.99 5.84
CA LEU A 67 0.19 -8.14 6.10
C LEU A 67 -0.59 -6.91 5.65
N ALA A 68 -1.74 -7.11 5.01
CA ALA A 68 -2.66 -6.05 4.67
C ALA A 68 -3.83 -5.99 5.66
N LYS A 69 -4.03 -4.85 6.31
CA LYS A 69 -5.15 -4.60 7.22
C LYS A 69 -6.05 -3.51 6.63
N ILE A 70 -7.19 -3.91 6.07
CA ILE A 70 -8.07 -3.00 5.32
C ILE A 70 -9.36 -2.72 6.07
N ALA A 71 -9.75 -1.46 6.02
CA ALA A 71 -10.98 -0.85 6.49
C ALA A 71 -11.18 -0.95 8.00
N TYR A 72 -11.50 -2.14 8.49
CA TYR A 72 -11.86 -2.42 9.86
C TYR A 72 -11.68 -3.92 10.17
N PRO A 73 -11.46 -4.27 11.46
CA PRO A 73 -11.45 -5.65 11.89
C PRO A 73 -12.85 -6.26 11.80
N ASP A 74 -12.97 -7.52 11.39
CA ASP A 74 -14.28 -8.15 11.21
C ASP A 74 -15.05 -8.33 12.53
N PHE A 75 -14.36 -8.36 13.68
CA PHE A 75 -15.00 -8.57 14.99
C PHE A 75 -15.95 -7.43 15.39
N ILE A 76 -15.81 -6.22 14.82
CA ILE A 76 -16.67 -5.09 15.18
C ILE A 76 -18.07 -5.20 14.56
N LEU A 77 -18.26 -6.12 13.60
CA LEU A 77 -19.56 -6.41 12.99
C LEU A 77 -20.32 -7.51 13.76
N ASP A 78 -19.76 -8.02 14.85
CA ASP A 78 -20.33 -9.06 15.69
C ASP A 78 -20.46 -8.51 17.11
N ASP A 79 -21.69 -8.15 17.50
CA ASP A 79 -21.99 -7.52 18.78
C ASP A 79 -21.40 -8.30 19.96
N THR A 80 -21.46 -9.63 19.91
CA THR A 80 -20.90 -10.48 20.98
C THR A 80 -19.39 -10.36 21.06
N LYS A 81 -18.70 -10.32 19.92
CA LYS A 81 -17.24 -10.13 19.91
C LYS A 81 -16.84 -8.72 20.30
N LEU A 82 -17.61 -7.72 19.88
CA LEU A 82 -17.40 -6.32 20.24
C LEU A 82 -17.55 -6.09 21.75
N ASP A 83 -18.64 -6.60 22.34
CA ASP A 83 -18.89 -6.54 23.79
C ASP A 83 -17.80 -7.27 24.58
N ASN A 84 -17.35 -8.44 24.08
CA ASN A 84 -16.25 -9.17 24.70
C ASN A 84 -14.92 -8.42 24.61
N TYR A 85 -14.64 -7.76 23.49
CA TYR A 85 -13.43 -6.95 23.31
C TYR A 85 -13.39 -5.80 24.32
N TYR A 86 -14.50 -5.08 24.49
CA TYR A 86 -14.65 -3.98 25.45
C TYR A 86 -15.06 -4.43 26.86
N SER A 87 -14.97 -5.73 27.15
CA SER A 87 -15.36 -6.26 28.47
C SER A 87 -14.55 -5.61 29.60
N GLY A 88 -15.25 -5.29 30.69
CA GLY A 88 -14.67 -4.59 31.84
C GLY A 88 -14.62 -3.06 31.70
N LEU A 89 -14.93 -2.49 30.52
CA LEU A 89 -15.19 -1.05 30.40
C LEU A 89 -16.60 -0.75 30.89
N SER A 90 -16.74 0.15 31.87
CA SER A 90 -18.05 0.59 32.37
C SER A 90 -18.12 2.11 32.36
N ILE A 91 -18.93 2.65 31.44
CA ILE A 91 -19.22 4.08 31.35
C ILE A 91 -20.72 4.25 31.57
N LYS A 92 -21.11 5.11 32.50
CA LYS A 92 -22.52 5.38 32.82
C LYS A 92 -22.93 6.73 32.24
N GLU A 93 -24.19 6.86 31.86
CA GLU A 93 -24.75 8.14 31.39
C GLU A 93 -24.62 9.26 32.44
N SER A 94 -24.58 8.91 33.73
CA SER A 94 -24.39 9.84 34.84
C SER A 94 -22.95 10.33 35.03
N ASP A 95 -21.97 9.73 34.34
CA ASP A 95 -20.56 10.07 34.52
C ASP A 95 -20.26 11.44 33.90
N SER A 96 -19.53 12.28 34.62
CA SER A 96 -18.94 13.48 34.03
C SER A 96 -17.88 13.11 32.99
N TYR A 97 -17.56 14.03 32.08
CA TYR A 97 -16.51 13.81 31.08
C TYR A 97 -15.18 13.36 31.68
N SER A 98 -14.75 13.95 32.81
CA SER A 98 -13.53 13.52 33.51
C SER A 98 -13.61 12.10 34.02
N GLN A 99 -14.76 11.69 34.57
CA GLN A 99 -14.96 10.31 35.03
C GLN A 99 -14.94 9.33 33.84
N MET A 100 -15.60 9.66 32.74
CA MET A 100 -15.54 8.85 31.51
C MET A 100 -14.10 8.67 31.01
N ARG A 101 -13.30 9.75 31.02
CA ARG A 101 -11.89 9.70 30.62
C ARG A 101 -11.06 8.85 31.58
N ASP A 102 -11.30 8.93 32.88
CA ASP A 102 -10.62 8.11 33.87
C ASP A 102 -10.92 6.62 33.69
N GLU A 103 -12.20 6.25 33.50
CA GLU A 103 -12.59 4.86 33.25
C GLU A 103 -11.97 4.31 31.95
N LEU A 104 -12.01 5.09 30.86
CA LEU A 104 -11.35 4.73 29.60
C LEU A 104 -9.84 4.54 29.77
N ASN A 105 -9.17 5.45 30.47
CA ASN A 105 -7.73 5.36 30.70
C ASN A 105 -7.38 4.13 31.56
N ARG A 106 -8.15 3.85 32.61
CA ARG A 106 -7.96 2.66 33.46
C ARG A 106 -8.10 1.39 32.62
N TRP A 107 -9.17 1.29 31.84
CA TRP A 107 -9.41 0.14 30.97
C TRP A 107 -8.30 -0.04 29.94
N ASN A 108 -7.89 1.05 29.25
CA ASN A 108 -6.82 0.99 28.25
C ASN A 108 -5.48 0.57 28.87
N ASN A 109 -5.15 1.07 30.07
CA ASN A 109 -3.93 0.67 30.77
C ASN A 109 -3.96 -0.81 31.16
N ASP A 110 -5.07 -1.30 31.72
CA ASP A 110 -5.24 -2.72 32.07
C ASP A 110 -5.15 -3.62 30.83
N PHE A 111 -5.80 -3.21 29.73
CA PHE A 111 -5.73 -3.89 28.44
C PHE A 111 -4.28 -4.00 27.92
N GLU A 112 -3.52 -2.90 27.90
CA GLU A 112 -2.13 -2.90 27.45
C GLU A 112 -1.19 -3.67 28.41
N TYR A 113 -1.37 -3.57 29.73
CA TYR A 113 -0.55 -4.30 30.70
C TYR A 113 -0.74 -5.82 30.58
N LYS A 114 -1.97 -6.30 30.36
CA LYS A 114 -2.25 -7.72 30.10
C LYS A 114 -1.59 -8.26 28.83
N ARG A 115 -1.21 -7.38 27.89
CA ARG A 115 -0.53 -7.74 26.64
C ARG A 115 0.98 -7.89 26.82
N LEU A 116 1.60 -7.28 27.83
CA LEU A 116 3.05 -7.37 28.08
C LEU A 116 3.56 -8.80 28.30
N VAL A 117 2.71 -9.70 28.79
CA VAL A 117 3.05 -11.10 29.07
C VAL A 117 2.63 -12.06 27.94
N LYS A 118 2.14 -11.52 26.82
CA LYS A 118 1.69 -12.29 25.66
C LYS A 118 2.62 -12.05 24.46
N PRO A 119 2.75 -13.01 23.54
CA PRO A 119 3.42 -12.75 22.28
C PRO A 119 2.69 -11.68 21.47
N VAL A 120 3.44 -10.94 20.64
CA VAL A 120 2.85 -9.96 19.72
C VAL A 120 1.99 -10.68 18.68
N ASP A 121 0.72 -10.30 18.60
CA ASP A 121 -0.16 -10.73 17.52
C ASP A 121 -0.03 -9.77 16.32
N ARG A 122 0.63 -10.24 15.26
CA ARG A 122 0.79 -9.46 14.02
C ARG A 122 -0.53 -9.19 13.30
N ASN A 123 -1.58 -9.97 13.56
CA ASN A 123 -2.89 -9.81 12.91
C ASN A 123 -3.80 -8.80 13.62
N GLU A 124 -3.40 -8.27 14.77
CA GLU A 124 -4.23 -7.35 15.54
C GLU A 124 -4.47 -6.02 14.78
N PHE A 125 -5.73 -5.61 14.65
CA PHE A 125 -6.12 -4.35 13.99
C PHE A 125 -5.93 -3.18 14.95
N ARG A 126 -4.69 -2.68 15.05
CA ARG A 126 -4.35 -1.50 15.86
C ARG A 126 -4.25 -0.24 15.00
N PHE A 127 -5.40 0.30 14.61
CA PHE A 127 -5.55 1.63 14.03
C PHE A 127 -7.01 2.06 14.13
N ASN A 128 -7.25 3.37 14.08
CA ASN A 128 -8.61 3.91 14.06
C ASN A 128 -9.19 3.78 12.64
N PRO A 129 -10.28 3.02 12.42
CA PRO A 129 -10.87 2.85 11.09
C PRO A 129 -11.50 4.14 10.52
N THR A 130 -11.72 5.16 11.35
CA THR A 130 -12.29 6.46 10.96
C THR A 130 -11.26 7.50 10.55
N SER A 131 -9.97 7.20 10.66
CA SER A 131 -8.90 8.11 10.22
C SER A 131 -8.83 8.19 8.70
N VAL A 132 -8.79 9.40 8.13
CA VAL A 132 -8.47 9.59 6.70
C VAL A 132 -6.94 9.60 6.55
N ASN A 133 -6.33 8.42 6.62
CA ASN A 133 -4.89 8.23 6.52
C ASN A 133 -4.56 6.78 6.14
N ALA A 134 -3.29 6.45 5.93
CA ALA A 134 -2.75 5.10 5.80
C ALA A 134 -1.43 4.98 6.58
N TYR A 135 -1.01 3.74 6.88
CA TYR A 135 0.17 3.51 7.72
C TYR A 135 0.90 2.21 7.41
N TYR A 136 2.22 2.24 7.51
CA TYR A 136 3.07 1.06 7.65
C TYR A 136 3.51 0.89 9.10
N ASP A 137 3.44 -0.34 9.61
CA ASP A 137 3.88 -0.71 10.95
C ASP A 137 5.07 -1.66 10.86
N VAL A 138 6.25 -1.13 11.20
CA VAL A 138 7.54 -1.83 11.13
C VAL A 138 7.58 -3.08 12.02
N PHE A 139 6.89 -3.08 13.17
CA PHE A 139 6.96 -4.16 14.16
C PHE A 139 6.09 -5.34 13.83
N THR A 140 5.06 -5.13 12.99
CA THR A 140 4.18 -6.20 12.52
C THR A 140 4.37 -6.51 11.05
N ASN A 141 5.23 -5.76 10.35
CA ASN A 141 5.36 -5.74 8.90
C ASN A 141 3.97 -5.72 8.25
N SER A 142 3.19 -4.67 8.54
CA SER A 142 1.81 -4.55 8.05
C SER A 142 1.49 -3.17 7.50
N ILE A 143 0.75 -3.14 6.39
CA ILE A 143 0.14 -1.94 5.81
C ILE A 143 -1.31 -1.83 6.26
N LYS A 144 -1.74 -0.63 6.65
CA LYS A 144 -3.02 -0.37 7.31
C LYS A 144 -3.78 0.73 6.58
N PHE A 145 -4.98 0.41 6.11
CA PHE A 145 -5.85 1.34 5.38
C PHE A 145 -7.20 1.45 6.09
N PRO A 146 -7.37 2.41 7.02
CA PRO A 146 -8.66 2.77 7.60
C PRO A 146 -9.81 2.87 6.59
N ALA A 147 -11.03 2.54 7.00
CA ALA A 147 -12.19 2.63 6.13
C ALA A 147 -12.41 4.04 5.57
N ALA A 148 -12.08 5.07 6.36
CA ALA A 148 -12.28 6.46 5.98
C ALA A 148 -11.32 6.98 4.89
N ILE A 149 -10.22 6.31 4.56
CA ILE A 149 -9.43 6.69 3.36
C ILE A 149 -9.98 6.08 2.07
N LEU A 150 -10.81 5.04 2.16
CA LEU A 150 -11.36 4.29 1.02
C LEU A 150 -12.59 4.99 0.40
N GLN A 151 -12.45 6.28 0.15
CA GLN A 151 -13.47 7.14 -0.43
C GLN A 151 -12.85 8.12 -1.44
N ALA A 152 -13.70 8.83 -2.19
CA ALA A 152 -13.22 9.87 -3.11
C ALA A 152 -12.46 10.97 -2.33
N PRO A 153 -11.39 11.54 -2.89
CA PRO A 153 -10.87 11.33 -4.25
C PRO A 153 -9.96 10.09 -4.41
N PHE A 154 -9.59 9.41 -3.33
CA PHE A 154 -8.62 8.31 -3.36
C PHE A 154 -9.16 7.05 -4.03
N PHE A 155 -10.39 6.68 -3.70
CA PHE A 155 -11.01 5.46 -4.20
C PHE A 155 -12.50 5.62 -4.43
N HIS A 156 -12.99 5.07 -5.54
CA HIS A 156 -14.40 4.79 -5.72
C HIS A 156 -14.59 3.61 -6.65
N LYS A 157 -15.54 2.72 -6.33
CA LYS A 157 -15.79 1.50 -7.11
C LYS A 157 -16.19 1.76 -8.57
N TYR A 158 -16.71 2.95 -8.87
CA TYR A 158 -17.11 3.35 -10.23
C TYR A 158 -16.08 4.25 -10.92
N PHE A 159 -14.95 4.55 -10.28
CA PHE A 159 -13.88 5.28 -10.97
C PHE A 159 -13.18 4.37 -12.00
N PRO A 160 -12.70 4.95 -13.12
CA PRO A 160 -11.78 4.25 -14.01
C PRO A 160 -10.60 3.69 -13.22
N LYS A 161 -10.11 2.49 -13.58
CA LYS A 161 -8.94 1.87 -12.92
C LYS A 161 -7.78 2.85 -12.78
N ALA A 162 -7.50 3.65 -13.82
CA ALA A 162 -6.46 4.67 -13.81
C ALA A 162 -6.56 5.65 -12.63
N LEU A 163 -7.77 6.10 -12.27
CA LEU A 163 -7.96 7.00 -11.13
C LEU A 163 -7.79 6.26 -9.80
N ASN A 164 -8.27 5.02 -9.69
CA ASN A 164 -8.09 4.23 -8.46
C ASN A 164 -6.60 3.89 -8.25
N TYR A 165 -5.87 3.43 -9.27
CA TYR A 165 -4.43 3.17 -9.14
C TYR A 165 -3.61 4.46 -8.96
N GLY A 166 -4.01 5.57 -9.59
CA GLY A 166 -3.38 6.88 -9.39
C GLY A 166 -3.70 7.54 -8.03
N GLY A 167 -4.83 7.18 -7.43
CA GLY A 167 -5.26 7.61 -6.10
C GLY A 167 -4.80 6.61 -5.04
N ILE A 168 -5.71 5.74 -4.59
CA ILE A 168 -5.42 4.77 -3.52
C ILE A 168 -4.29 3.80 -3.89
N GLY A 169 -4.07 3.49 -5.16
CA GLY A 169 -2.96 2.61 -5.56
C GLY A 169 -1.58 3.19 -5.27
N VAL A 170 -1.39 4.50 -5.46
CA VAL A 170 -0.14 5.19 -5.07
C VAL A 170 0.05 5.13 -3.56
N VAL A 171 -1.00 5.37 -2.78
CA VAL A 171 -0.96 5.27 -1.31
C VAL A 171 -0.62 3.85 -0.87
N ILE A 172 -1.22 2.83 -1.51
CA ILE A 172 -0.90 1.43 -1.22
C ILE A 172 0.58 1.13 -1.50
N GLY A 173 1.09 1.54 -2.66
CA GLY A 173 2.50 1.37 -3.00
C GLY A 173 3.44 2.17 -2.08
N HIS A 174 3.01 3.33 -1.60
CA HIS A 174 3.74 4.16 -0.62
C HIS A 174 3.91 3.39 0.69
N GLU A 175 2.83 2.86 1.28
CA GLU A 175 2.91 2.07 2.52
C GLU A 175 3.70 0.78 2.35
N MET A 176 3.66 0.13 1.18
CA MET A 176 4.53 -1.02 0.90
C MET A 176 6.01 -0.62 0.88
N THR A 177 6.32 0.53 0.30
CA THR A 177 7.68 1.03 0.16
C THR A 177 8.27 1.43 1.51
N HIS A 178 7.47 1.88 2.49
CA HIS A 178 7.92 2.07 3.87
C HIS A 178 8.53 0.80 4.50
N GLY A 179 8.19 -0.41 4.01
CA GLY A 179 8.89 -1.63 4.40
C GLY A 179 10.38 -1.67 4.03
N PHE A 180 10.83 -0.77 3.14
CA PHE A 180 12.15 -0.79 2.54
C PHE A 180 12.81 0.60 2.51
N ASP A 181 12.22 1.59 3.18
CA ASP A 181 12.81 2.93 3.36
C ASP A 181 13.93 2.93 4.41
N ASP A 182 14.39 4.09 4.86
CA ASP A 182 15.46 4.20 5.84
C ASP A 182 15.13 3.55 7.20
N GLY A 183 13.87 3.51 7.63
CA GLY A 183 13.44 2.89 8.88
C GLY A 183 13.03 1.42 8.71
N GLY A 184 12.17 1.13 7.74
CA GLY A 184 11.67 -0.20 7.45
C GLY A 184 12.75 -1.15 7.00
N SER A 185 13.74 -0.69 6.23
CA SER A 185 14.88 -1.52 5.79
C SER A 185 15.66 -2.17 6.93
N GLN A 186 15.57 -1.65 8.15
CA GLN A 186 16.28 -2.17 9.32
C GLN A 186 15.58 -3.37 9.98
N HIS A 187 14.34 -3.67 9.56
CA HIS A 187 13.51 -4.73 10.12
C HIS A 187 13.35 -5.90 9.14
N ASP A 188 13.26 -7.12 9.66
CA ASP A 188 13.04 -8.34 8.87
C ASP A 188 11.56 -8.57 8.52
N ALA A 189 11.26 -9.71 7.89
CA ALA A 189 9.93 -10.08 7.40
C ALA A 189 8.85 -10.19 8.50
N VAL A 190 9.25 -10.35 9.76
CA VAL A 190 8.34 -10.48 10.90
C VAL A 190 8.46 -9.30 11.88
N GLY A 191 9.20 -8.24 11.51
CA GLY A 191 9.27 -6.98 12.25
C GLY A 191 10.37 -6.92 13.31
N ASN A 192 11.35 -7.84 13.30
CA ASN A 192 12.50 -7.74 14.21
C ASN A 192 13.57 -6.82 13.62
N LEU A 193 14.20 -6.00 14.47
CA LEU A 193 15.38 -5.23 14.09
C LEU A 193 16.54 -6.19 13.78
N ARG A 194 16.93 -6.30 12.50
CA ARG A 194 17.94 -7.25 12.04
C ARG A 194 18.59 -6.72 10.77
N ASN A 195 19.92 -6.71 10.72
CA ASN A 195 20.62 -6.43 9.47
C ASN A 195 20.57 -7.66 8.55
N TRP A 196 19.83 -7.54 7.44
CA TRP A 196 19.73 -8.55 6.38
C TRP A 196 20.39 -8.10 5.07
N TRP A 197 21.06 -6.94 5.08
CA TRP A 197 21.76 -6.39 3.93
C TRP A 197 23.17 -6.96 3.82
N SER A 198 23.62 -7.25 2.61
CA SER A 198 25.06 -7.38 2.36
C SER A 198 25.73 -6.00 2.42
N ALA A 199 27.02 -5.96 2.76
CA ALA A 199 27.76 -4.69 2.88
C ALA A 199 27.78 -3.87 1.58
N GLY A 200 27.87 -4.55 0.42
CA GLY A 200 27.85 -3.89 -0.89
C GLY A 200 26.49 -3.24 -1.18
N VAL A 201 25.40 -3.97 -0.92
CA VAL A 201 24.05 -3.47 -1.15
C VAL A 201 23.68 -2.36 -0.16
N GLN A 202 24.10 -2.46 1.10
CA GLN A 202 23.88 -1.40 2.09
C GLN A 202 24.53 -0.08 1.64
N LYS A 203 25.77 -0.13 1.11
CA LYS A 203 26.45 1.05 0.57
C LYS A 203 25.70 1.65 -0.63
N GLU A 204 25.19 0.81 -1.52
CA GLU A 204 24.45 1.26 -2.70
C GLU A 204 23.07 1.84 -2.32
N PHE A 205 22.38 1.27 -1.33
CA PHE A 205 21.15 1.82 -0.76
C PHE A 205 21.40 3.23 -0.21
N LEU A 206 22.41 3.41 0.63
CA LEU A 206 22.75 4.72 1.22
C LEU A 206 23.09 5.76 0.14
N LYS A 207 23.81 5.35 -0.91
CA LYS A 207 24.13 6.23 -2.05
C LYS A 207 22.86 6.68 -2.79
N ARG A 208 21.92 5.77 -3.04
CA ARG A 208 20.64 6.07 -3.71
C ARG A 208 19.74 6.94 -2.83
N ALA A 209 19.69 6.65 -1.53
CA ALA A 209 18.96 7.45 -0.55
C ALA A 209 19.55 8.87 -0.44
N GLN A 210 20.86 9.04 -0.55
CA GLN A 210 21.51 10.36 -0.59
C GLN A 210 21.08 11.17 -1.82
N CYS A 211 20.86 10.53 -2.97
CA CYS A 211 20.36 11.22 -4.17
C CYS A 211 18.99 11.89 -3.91
N ILE A 212 18.11 11.22 -3.17
CA ILE A 212 16.81 11.78 -2.74
C ILE A 212 17.00 12.95 -1.79
N VAL A 213 17.91 12.83 -0.81
CA VAL A 213 18.25 13.94 0.10
C VAL A 213 18.72 15.18 -0.67
N ASP A 214 19.62 15.00 -1.63
CA ASP A 214 20.18 16.09 -2.42
C ASP A 214 19.15 16.68 -3.40
N GLN A 215 18.25 15.85 -3.94
CA GLN A 215 17.16 16.30 -4.80
C GLN A 215 16.20 17.20 -4.04
N TYR A 216 15.64 16.71 -2.93
CA TYR A 216 14.65 17.44 -2.16
C TYR A 216 15.27 18.62 -1.39
N GLY A 217 16.53 18.48 -0.95
CA GLY A 217 17.29 19.54 -0.29
C GLY A 217 17.55 20.79 -1.14
N ARG A 218 17.43 20.68 -2.48
CA ARG A 218 17.57 21.81 -3.41
C ARG A 218 16.26 22.58 -3.62
N ILE A 219 15.14 22.08 -3.12
CA ILE A 219 13.84 22.72 -3.28
C ILE A 219 13.73 23.88 -2.29
N LYS A 220 13.59 25.10 -2.82
CA LYS A 220 13.25 26.28 -2.02
C LYS A 220 11.74 26.46 -2.04
N VAL A 221 11.12 26.43 -0.86
CA VAL A 221 9.68 26.63 -0.68
C VAL A 221 9.37 28.12 -0.81
N PRO A 222 8.65 28.58 -1.87
CA PRO A 222 8.46 30.01 -2.13
C PRO A 222 7.80 30.76 -0.99
N GLU A 223 6.86 30.12 -0.30
CA GLU A 223 6.02 30.71 0.75
C GLU A 223 6.81 31.08 2.01
N THR A 224 7.84 30.29 2.34
CA THR A 224 8.68 30.49 3.54
C THR A 224 10.08 30.99 3.20
N GLY A 225 10.50 30.84 1.94
CA GLY A 225 11.86 31.08 1.49
C GLY A 225 12.89 30.06 2.01
N GLN A 226 12.45 29.03 2.74
CA GLN A 226 13.32 28.00 3.31
C GLN A 226 13.61 26.87 2.31
N LEU A 227 14.76 26.23 2.47
CA LEU A 227 15.06 24.98 1.77
C LEU A 227 14.38 23.82 2.50
N LEU A 228 13.78 22.91 1.73
CA LEU A 228 13.21 21.69 2.28
C LEU A 228 14.34 20.83 2.88
N ASN A 229 14.10 20.23 4.04
CA ASN A 229 15.08 19.34 4.67
C ASN A 229 14.97 17.93 4.08
N GLY A 230 15.70 17.69 2.98
CA GLY A 230 15.66 16.39 2.29
C GLY A 230 16.12 15.19 3.14
N ARG A 231 16.90 15.42 4.21
CA ARG A 231 17.29 14.35 5.15
C ARG A 231 16.15 14.00 6.10
N LEU A 232 15.41 15.01 6.57
CA LEU A 232 14.26 14.81 7.45
C LEU A 232 13.11 14.09 6.71
N THR A 233 12.89 14.42 5.44
CA THR A 233 11.79 13.87 4.64
C THR A 233 12.18 12.63 3.83
N GLN A 234 13.37 12.05 4.05
CA GLN A 234 13.93 11.03 3.17
C GLN A 234 13.03 9.78 3.05
N GLY A 235 12.56 9.23 4.18
CA GLY A 235 11.72 8.02 4.19
C GLY A 235 10.43 8.20 3.39
N GLU A 236 9.68 9.25 3.69
CA GLU A 236 8.46 9.65 2.95
C GLU A 236 8.74 9.85 1.46
N ASN A 237 9.85 10.54 1.12
CA ASN A 237 10.22 10.77 -0.26
C ASN A 237 10.59 9.47 -1.01
N ILE A 238 11.21 8.50 -0.32
CA ILE A 238 11.46 7.15 -0.86
C ILE A 238 10.12 6.46 -1.10
N ALA A 239 9.21 6.51 -0.12
CA ALA A 239 7.90 5.89 -0.16
C ALA A 239 7.04 6.44 -1.32
N ASP A 240 7.01 7.76 -1.51
CA ASP A 240 6.31 8.40 -2.63
C ASP A 240 6.83 7.95 -3.99
N ASN A 241 8.16 7.95 -4.17
CA ASN A 241 8.78 7.54 -5.44
C ASN A 241 8.52 6.05 -5.73
N GLY A 242 8.62 5.19 -4.71
CA GLY A 242 8.33 3.76 -4.84
C GLY A 242 6.85 3.51 -5.12
N GLY A 243 5.96 4.18 -4.39
CA GLY A 243 4.51 4.02 -4.52
C GLY A 243 3.99 4.42 -5.90
N VAL A 244 4.43 5.57 -6.41
CA VAL A 244 4.10 5.99 -7.79
C VAL A 244 4.64 4.99 -8.81
N LYS A 245 5.87 4.50 -8.65
CA LYS A 245 6.48 3.54 -9.58
C LYS A 245 5.68 2.23 -9.64
N VAL A 246 5.31 1.67 -8.48
CA VAL A 246 4.58 0.39 -8.38
C VAL A 246 3.17 0.54 -8.93
N ALA A 247 2.46 1.61 -8.57
CA ALA A 247 1.12 1.88 -9.08
C ALA A 247 1.10 2.13 -10.60
N PHE A 248 2.11 2.83 -11.12
CA PHE A 248 2.25 3.10 -12.54
C PHE A 248 2.54 1.84 -13.36
N LYS A 249 3.27 0.87 -12.79
CA LYS A 249 3.54 -0.43 -13.44
C LYS A 249 2.23 -1.15 -13.80
N ILE A 250 1.29 -1.25 -12.84
CA ILE A 250 -0.04 -1.81 -13.09
C ILE A 250 -0.82 -1.00 -14.13
N TRP A 251 -0.78 0.34 -14.04
CA TRP A 251 -1.51 1.19 -14.99
C TRP A 251 -1.02 1.03 -16.44
N CYS A 252 0.29 0.86 -16.65
CA CYS A 252 0.87 0.60 -17.97
C CYS A 252 0.45 -0.74 -18.60
N GLY A 253 -0.38 -1.52 -17.91
CA GLY A 253 -0.89 -2.79 -18.41
C GLY A 253 0.12 -3.92 -18.29
N ASP A 254 1.07 -3.83 -17.36
CA ASP A 254 1.71 -5.04 -16.83
C ASP A 254 0.63 -5.81 -16.06
N GLU A 255 0.14 -6.85 -16.71
CA GLU A 255 -0.73 -7.82 -16.08
C GLU A 255 0.12 -8.74 -15.22
N THR A 256 -0.33 -8.93 -13.99
CA THR A 256 0.18 -9.95 -13.07
C THR A 256 0.15 -11.32 -13.71
N ARG A 257 1.07 -12.22 -13.35
CA ARG A 257 1.14 -13.57 -13.94
C ARG A 257 -0.14 -14.35 -13.65
N GLU A 258 -0.69 -14.20 -12.45
CA GLU A 258 -1.91 -14.84 -12.01
C GLU A 258 -3.13 -14.26 -12.76
N SER A 259 -3.26 -12.94 -12.90
CA SER A 259 -4.32 -12.33 -13.71
C SER A 259 -4.19 -12.69 -15.19
N LEU A 260 -2.98 -12.67 -15.73
CA LEU A 260 -2.70 -13.04 -17.13
C LEU A 260 -3.10 -14.50 -17.35
N SER A 261 -2.74 -15.40 -16.43
CA SER A 261 -3.08 -16.82 -16.52
C SER A 261 -4.58 -17.09 -16.40
N ALA A 262 -5.28 -16.36 -15.53
CA ALA A 262 -6.74 -16.45 -15.41
C ALA A 262 -7.46 -15.90 -16.64
N ASN A 263 -7.01 -14.74 -17.15
CA ASN A 263 -7.69 -14.01 -18.21
C ASN A 263 -7.40 -14.59 -19.60
N ILE A 264 -6.22 -15.17 -19.85
CA ILE A 264 -5.84 -15.65 -21.19
C ILE A 264 -6.80 -16.72 -21.75
N LEU A 265 -7.51 -17.44 -20.87
CA LEU A 265 -8.50 -18.45 -21.25
C LEU A 265 -9.96 -18.01 -21.07
N THR A 266 -10.21 -16.90 -20.39
CA THR A 266 -11.57 -16.50 -19.97
C THR A 266 -12.00 -15.14 -20.50
N ASP A 267 -11.07 -14.20 -20.67
CA ASP A 267 -11.34 -12.89 -21.27
C ASP A 267 -11.35 -13.01 -22.79
N THR A 268 -12.40 -12.48 -23.41
CA THR A 268 -12.52 -12.38 -24.87
C THR A 268 -11.50 -11.41 -25.48
N HIS A 269 -10.88 -10.54 -24.68
CA HIS A 269 -9.83 -9.64 -25.11
C HIS A 269 -8.45 -10.26 -24.92
N ALA A 270 -7.54 -10.01 -25.88
CA ALA A 270 -6.13 -10.34 -25.68
C ALA A 270 -5.51 -9.51 -24.53
N PRO A 271 -4.44 -9.97 -23.87
CA PRO A 271 -3.77 -9.19 -22.83
C PRO A 271 -3.30 -7.81 -23.33
N HIS A 272 -3.32 -6.81 -22.44
CA HIS A 272 -3.09 -5.40 -22.78
C HIS A 272 -1.81 -5.16 -23.59
N LYS A 273 -0.69 -5.76 -23.16
CA LYS A 273 0.59 -5.68 -23.86
C LYS A 273 0.50 -6.15 -25.31
N TYR A 274 -0.25 -7.22 -25.59
CA TYR A 274 -0.40 -7.74 -26.95
C TYR A 274 -1.40 -6.93 -27.76
N ARG A 275 -2.43 -6.34 -27.14
CA ARG A 275 -3.36 -5.43 -27.82
C ARG A 275 -2.67 -4.19 -28.37
N VAL A 276 -1.60 -3.74 -27.73
CA VAL A 276 -0.75 -2.66 -28.26
C VAL A 276 0.29 -3.23 -29.23
N ASN A 277 1.16 -4.13 -28.75
CA ASN A 277 2.33 -4.54 -29.52
C ASN A 277 1.98 -5.31 -30.80
N ARG A 278 0.98 -6.21 -30.77
CA ARG A 278 0.61 -6.98 -31.98
C ARG A 278 -0.12 -6.11 -33.01
N VAL A 279 -0.93 -5.14 -32.56
CA VAL A 279 -1.61 -4.22 -33.48
C VAL A 279 -0.60 -3.31 -34.16
N LEU A 280 0.36 -2.75 -33.40
CA LEU A 280 1.39 -1.86 -33.95
C LEU A 280 2.39 -2.62 -34.83
N ALA A 281 2.76 -3.85 -34.49
CA ALA A 281 3.63 -4.68 -35.34
C ALA A 281 3.03 -4.99 -36.72
N ASN A 282 1.70 -4.96 -36.86
CA ASN A 282 1.01 -5.10 -38.15
C ASN A 282 1.06 -3.83 -39.01
N ARG A 283 1.58 -2.70 -38.50
CA ARG A 283 1.60 -1.39 -39.19
C ARG A 283 3.01 -1.03 -39.66
N PRO A 284 3.34 -1.19 -40.96
CA PRO A 284 4.61 -0.73 -41.51
C PRO A 284 4.91 0.76 -41.22
N GLU A 285 3.86 1.58 -41.18
CA GLU A 285 3.95 3.02 -40.93
C GLU A 285 4.46 3.30 -39.51
N PHE A 286 4.05 2.48 -38.52
CA PHE A 286 4.56 2.58 -37.15
C PHE A 286 6.06 2.26 -37.10
N ALA A 287 6.46 1.14 -37.70
CA ALA A 287 7.88 0.75 -37.75
C ALA A 287 8.75 1.82 -38.44
N ALA A 288 8.23 2.46 -39.50
CA ALA A 288 8.89 3.57 -40.18
C ALA A 288 8.98 4.83 -39.30
N ALA A 289 7.89 5.21 -38.63
CA ALA A 289 7.86 6.39 -37.76
C ALA A 289 8.82 6.29 -36.56
N PHE A 290 9.04 5.07 -36.05
CA PHE A 290 9.89 4.81 -34.88
C PHE A 290 11.24 4.18 -35.23
N ASN A 291 11.62 4.14 -36.51
CA ASN A 291 12.89 3.55 -36.98
C ASN A 291 13.17 2.14 -36.43
N CYS A 292 12.13 1.31 -36.32
CA CYS A 292 12.27 -0.06 -35.83
C CYS A 292 13.08 -0.90 -36.84
N ALA A 293 14.13 -1.58 -36.39
CA ALA A 293 14.95 -2.44 -37.26
C ALA A 293 14.12 -3.60 -37.85
N VAL A 294 14.36 -3.91 -39.13
CA VAL A 294 13.68 -5.00 -39.84
C VAL A 294 13.95 -6.35 -39.17
N GLY A 295 12.89 -7.13 -38.97
CA GLY A 295 12.96 -8.45 -38.31
C GLY A 295 12.83 -8.41 -36.79
N THR A 296 12.67 -7.22 -36.19
CA THR A 296 12.36 -7.10 -34.74
C THR A 296 10.89 -7.42 -34.45
N PRO A 297 10.52 -7.72 -33.19
CA PRO A 297 9.13 -8.02 -32.83
C PRO A 297 8.11 -6.93 -33.21
N MET A 298 8.55 -5.66 -33.29
CA MET A 298 7.70 -4.51 -33.68
C MET A 298 7.83 -4.14 -35.17
N ASN A 299 8.72 -4.81 -35.93
CA ASN A 299 8.85 -4.66 -37.38
C ASN A 299 9.13 -6.03 -38.03
N PRO A 300 8.22 -7.00 -37.90
CA PRO A 300 8.44 -8.35 -38.39
C PRO A 300 8.42 -8.36 -39.93
N THR A 301 9.24 -9.22 -40.53
CA THR A 301 9.33 -9.42 -42.00
C THR A 301 8.27 -10.38 -42.52
N THR A 302 7.75 -11.25 -41.66
CA THR A 302 6.64 -12.18 -41.89
C THR A 302 5.51 -11.88 -40.90
N ASP A 303 4.35 -12.53 -41.05
CA ASP A 303 3.29 -12.55 -40.02
C ASP A 303 2.61 -11.20 -39.72
N ARG A 304 2.56 -10.29 -40.70
CA ARG A 304 1.67 -9.12 -40.63
C ARG A 304 0.27 -9.50 -41.06
N CYS A 305 -0.70 -9.16 -40.21
CA CYS A 305 -2.10 -9.47 -40.45
C CYS A 305 -2.88 -8.19 -40.74
N ALA A 306 -3.70 -8.23 -41.79
CA ALA A 306 -4.72 -7.23 -42.10
C ALA A 306 -5.99 -7.96 -42.53
N VAL A 307 -7.14 -7.54 -42.00
CA VAL A 307 -8.46 -8.09 -42.36
C VAL A 307 -9.25 -7.08 -43.19
N TRP A 308 -9.24 -5.82 -42.77
CA TRP A 308 -9.83 -4.67 -43.45
C TRP A 308 -8.76 -3.80 -44.08
#